data_AF-A0AAQ5YNY6-F1
#
_entry.id   AF-A0AAQ5YNY6-F1
#
_cell.length_a   1.000
_cell.length_b   1.000
_cell.length_c   1.000
_cell.angle_alpha   90.00
_cell.angle_beta   90.00
_cell.angle_gamma   90.00
#
_symmetry.space_group_name_H-M   'P 1'
#
loop_
_entity.id
_entity.type
_entity.pdbx_description
1 polymer ?
#
loop_
_entity_poly.entity_id
_entity_poly.type
_entity_poly.pdbx_seq_one_letter_code
_entity_poly.pdbx_strand_id
1 'polypeptide(L)'
;MQKWFRQHEYIEKLNMQAILNASAMHDEFVKEFLVSYGKIPVLVHEMIVVEVWKQKVFPILCQLQDFNPQNTFHLYMVIHHEATIINLLETIMFHKDSCEAADDSVLDLVDYCHRKLTLLASEATRECAVTHDQHKVISTIEELQMQSAALEFEISLKAVSVLRYITDHTDSISVISRMLCTHNVPCVLVQLIDCCPWSRCGDGEVQKYINGKWQKIPAEDHLKMTKLDGQVWLSLYNLLLKEDCQRKYDFNSFNKSQLLKLRGFLTDVLVDQFPNLIELQRFLAHLAVTDAAPPKKELILEQIPEMWNHIVRENSGKWKAIAKYQVKETFSLSESDLMRQAQRLAQTYNLDVMESLLPDKPKCGFCGKGATKRCSQCQGEWYCHRECQVKHWPKHKQTCKLIAETTETIQRDVHISS
;
A
#
# COMPACT_ATOMS: atom_id res chain seq x y z
N MET A 1 -23.48 10.58 0.67
CA MET A 1 -22.16 10.96 1.21
C MET A 1 -21.95 10.59 2.68
N GLN A 2 -22.75 11.08 3.65
CA GLN A 2 -22.50 10.82 5.08
C GLN A 2 -22.39 9.32 5.46
N LYS A 3 -23.20 8.45 4.84
CA LYS A 3 -23.12 6.99 5.04
C LYS A 3 -21.76 6.42 4.59
N TRP A 4 -21.21 6.90 3.47
CA TRP A 4 -19.92 6.45 2.96
C TRP A 4 -18.77 6.90 3.88
N PHE A 5 -18.80 8.15 4.38
CA PHE A 5 -17.79 8.60 5.35
C PHE A 5 -17.80 7.78 6.65
N ARG A 6 -18.99 7.40 7.13
CA ARG A 6 -19.11 6.51 8.28
C ARG A 6 -18.55 5.12 7.99
N GLN A 7 -18.75 4.61 6.78
CA GLN A 7 -18.14 3.36 6.33
C GLN A 7 -16.62 3.48 6.31
N HIS A 8 -16.07 4.53 5.69
CA HIS A 8 -14.64 4.81 5.68
C HIS A 8 -14.05 4.85 7.10
N GLU A 9 -14.70 5.56 8.01
CA GLU A 9 -14.30 5.64 9.43
C GLU A 9 -14.23 4.25 10.09
N TYR A 10 -15.19 3.38 9.81
CA TYR A 10 -15.19 2.02 10.34
C TYR A 10 -14.09 1.15 9.75
N ILE A 11 -13.83 1.23 8.45
CA ILE A 11 -12.73 0.49 7.82
C ILE A 11 -11.38 1.00 8.35
N GLU A 12 -11.22 2.30 8.55
CA GLU A 12 -10.00 2.88 9.12
C GLU A 12 -9.74 2.36 10.55
N LYS A 13 -10.78 2.31 11.40
CA LYS A 13 -10.68 1.75 12.75
C LYS A 13 -10.32 0.27 12.73
N LEU A 14 -10.92 -0.51 11.83
CA LEU A 14 -10.59 -1.93 11.65
C LEU A 14 -9.14 -2.10 11.18
N ASN A 15 -8.69 -1.27 10.24
CA ASN A 15 -7.31 -1.25 9.74
C ASN A 15 -6.31 -0.97 10.88
N MET A 16 -6.50 0.12 11.63
CA MET A 16 -5.64 0.44 12.78
C MET A 16 -5.61 -0.69 13.79
N GLN A 17 -6.77 -1.25 14.14
CA GLN A 17 -6.85 -2.35 15.11
C GLN A 17 -6.19 -3.64 14.60
N ALA A 18 -6.32 -3.96 13.31
CA ALA A 18 -5.67 -5.13 12.72
C ALA A 18 -4.15 -5.02 12.79
N ILE A 19 -3.60 -3.83 12.49
CA ILE A 19 -2.15 -3.58 12.60
C ILE A 19 -1.68 -3.71 14.05
N LEU A 20 -2.45 -3.19 15.02
CA LEU A 20 -2.13 -3.35 16.44
C LEU A 20 -2.12 -4.81 16.89
N ASN A 21 -3.13 -5.59 16.48
CA ASN A 21 -3.21 -7.01 16.81
C ASN A 21 -2.00 -7.78 16.27
N ALA A 22 -1.65 -7.55 15.00
CA ALA A 22 -0.49 -8.16 14.36
C ALA A 22 0.84 -7.74 15.01
N SER A 23 0.98 -6.46 15.36
CA SER A 23 2.21 -5.90 15.94
C SER A 23 2.44 -6.36 17.38
N ALA A 24 1.36 -6.56 18.14
CA ALA A 24 1.41 -7.00 19.53
C ALA A 24 1.41 -8.53 19.69
N MET A 25 1.32 -9.30 18.59
CA MET A 25 1.13 -10.75 18.59
C MET A 25 -0.04 -11.19 19.49
N HIS A 26 -1.12 -10.41 19.47
CA HIS A 26 -2.36 -10.69 20.18
C HIS A 26 -3.34 -11.44 19.29
N ASP A 27 -4.49 -11.83 19.87
CA ASP A 27 -5.57 -12.47 19.13
C ASP A 27 -6.08 -11.58 17.99
N GLU A 28 -6.05 -12.10 16.76
CA GLU A 28 -6.35 -11.36 15.53
C GLU A 28 -7.85 -11.32 15.23
N PHE A 29 -8.66 -10.90 16.21
CA PHE A 29 -10.12 -10.94 16.13
C PHE A 29 -10.71 -10.15 14.94
N VAL A 30 -10.02 -9.10 14.46
CA VAL A 30 -10.46 -8.34 13.28
C VAL A 30 -10.49 -9.24 12.05
N LYS A 31 -9.42 -10.02 11.84
CA LYS A 31 -9.33 -11.00 10.76
C LYS A 31 -10.43 -12.05 10.92
N GLU A 32 -10.58 -12.62 12.11
CA GLU A 32 -11.60 -13.63 12.42
C GLU A 32 -13.02 -13.15 12.09
N PHE A 33 -13.37 -11.91 12.46
CA PHE A 33 -14.68 -11.34 12.14
C PHE A 33 -14.84 -11.07 10.65
N LEU A 34 -13.81 -10.58 9.95
CA LEU A 34 -13.90 -10.34 8.51
C LEU A 34 -14.11 -11.64 7.73
N VAL A 35 -13.45 -12.73 8.15
CA VAL A 35 -13.64 -14.08 7.61
C VAL A 35 -15.04 -14.61 7.96
N SER A 36 -15.39 -14.65 9.24
CA SER A 36 -16.65 -15.23 9.73
C SER A 36 -17.90 -14.54 9.17
N TYR A 37 -17.84 -13.23 8.92
CA TYR A 37 -18.95 -12.46 8.35
C TYR A 37 -18.88 -12.29 6.82
N GLY A 38 -17.94 -12.96 6.14
CA GLY A 38 -17.80 -12.92 4.68
C GLY A 38 -17.59 -11.50 4.13
N LYS A 39 -16.75 -10.70 4.79
CA LYS A 39 -16.54 -9.28 4.44
C LYS A 39 -15.36 -9.03 3.50
N ILE A 40 -14.48 -10.01 3.30
CA ILE A 40 -13.33 -9.87 2.41
C ILE A 40 -13.77 -9.55 0.96
N PRO A 41 -14.75 -10.23 0.35
CA PRO A 41 -15.23 -9.86 -0.99
C PRO A 41 -15.80 -8.44 -1.08
N VAL A 42 -16.39 -7.94 0.01
CA VAL A 42 -16.90 -6.56 0.08
C VAL A 42 -15.75 -5.56 0.09
N LEU A 43 -14.67 -5.84 0.82
CA LEU A 43 -13.46 -5.01 0.82
C LEU A 43 -12.83 -4.96 -0.57
N VAL A 44 -12.68 -6.10 -1.25
CA VAL A 44 -12.15 -6.18 -2.62
C VAL A 44 -13.02 -5.36 -3.58
N HIS A 45 -14.35 -5.50 -3.50
CA HIS A 45 -15.28 -4.72 -4.31
C HIS A 45 -15.11 -3.21 -4.07
N GLU A 46 -15.13 -2.73 -2.83
CA GLU A 46 -15.01 -1.30 -2.52
C GLU A 46 -13.66 -0.74 -3.01
N MET A 47 -12.58 -1.49 -2.88
CA MET A 47 -11.27 -1.12 -3.41
C MET A 47 -11.29 -0.94 -4.93
N ILE A 48 -11.90 -1.89 -5.65
CA ILE A 48 -12.04 -1.83 -7.11
C ILE A 48 -12.94 -0.68 -7.55
N VAL A 49 -14.02 -0.38 -6.81
CA VAL A 49 -14.87 0.80 -7.08
C VAL A 49 -14.05 2.08 -7.01
N VAL A 50 -13.19 2.24 -5.99
CA VAL A 50 -12.32 3.41 -5.88
C VAL A 50 -11.29 3.44 -7.02
N GLU A 51 -10.69 2.30 -7.38
CA GLU A 51 -9.76 2.22 -8.52
C GLU A 51 -10.43 2.67 -9.82
N VAL A 52 -11.63 2.17 -10.13
CA VAL A 52 -12.41 2.59 -11.31
C VAL A 52 -12.73 4.07 -11.25
N TRP A 53 -13.14 4.58 -10.09
CA TRP A 53 -13.42 6.01 -9.91
C TRP A 53 -12.18 6.87 -10.17
N LYS A 54 -11.01 6.49 -9.66
CA LYS A 54 -9.74 7.18 -9.92
C LYS A 54 -9.34 7.16 -11.39
N GLN A 55 -9.66 6.09 -12.13
CA GLN A 55 -9.32 6.01 -13.56
C GLN A 55 -10.35 6.68 -14.49
N LYS A 56 -11.64 6.68 -14.13
CA LYS A 56 -12.72 7.09 -15.04
C LYS A 56 -13.36 8.42 -14.68
N VAL A 57 -13.39 8.78 -13.40
CA VAL A 57 -14.11 9.97 -12.91
C VAL A 57 -13.13 11.05 -12.46
N PHE A 58 -12.12 10.70 -11.67
CA PHE A 58 -11.14 11.66 -11.14
C PHE A 58 -10.43 12.51 -12.21
N PRO A 59 -9.97 11.97 -13.36
CA PRO A 59 -9.33 12.78 -14.39
C PRO A 59 -10.30 13.78 -15.03
N ILE A 60 -11.60 13.43 -15.10
CA ILE A 60 -12.64 14.34 -15.59
C ILE A 60 -12.80 15.47 -14.58
N LEU A 61 -12.88 15.17 -13.27
CA LEU A 61 -12.98 16.18 -12.22
C LEU A 61 -11.82 17.18 -12.27
N CYS A 62 -10.58 16.71 -12.43
CA CYS A 62 -9.40 17.58 -12.53
C CYS A 62 -9.37 18.46 -13.78
N GLN A 63 -10.13 18.13 -14.83
CA GLN A 63 -10.15 18.87 -16.10
C GLN A 63 -11.34 19.84 -16.23
N LEU A 64 -12.27 19.85 -15.26
CA LEU A 64 -13.42 20.73 -15.28
C LEU A 64 -13.00 22.17 -14.96
N GLN A 65 -13.23 23.10 -15.90
CA GLN A 65 -12.87 24.52 -15.75
C GLN A 65 -13.66 25.23 -14.64
N ASP A 66 -14.89 24.76 -14.38
CA ASP A 66 -15.81 25.28 -13.36
C ASP A 66 -15.60 24.68 -11.96
N PHE A 67 -14.65 23.74 -11.82
CA PHE A 67 -14.35 23.08 -10.56
C PHE A 67 -12.96 23.47 -10.04
N ASN A 68 -12.93 24.48 -9.17
CA ASN A 68 -11.72 24.88 -8.44
C ASN A 68 -12.00 24.88 -6.93
N PRO A 69 -11.97 23.71 -6.27
CA PRO A 69 -12.29 23.63 -4.86
C PRO A 69 -11.21 24.34 -4.02
N GLN A 70 -11.67 25.17 -3.08
CA GLN A 70 -10.79 25.77 -2.04
C GLN A 70 -10.18 24.69 -1.12
N ASN A 71 -10.82 23.52 -1.03
CA ASN A 71 -10.40 22.41 -0.20
C ASN A 71 -10.60 21.07 -0.95
N THR A 72 -9.53 20.28 -1.08
CA THR A 72 -9.51 18.98 -1.79
C THR A 72 -9.70 17.77 -0.88
N PHE A 73 -9.93 17.98 0.42
CA PHE A 73 -9.96 16.95 1.44
C PHE A 73 -10.91 15.79 1.11
N HIS A 74 -12.13 16.05 0.67
CA HIS A 74 -13.07 14.97 0.35
C HIS A 74 -12.63 14.10 -0.83
N LEU A 75 -11.97 14.71 -1.83
CA LEU A 75 -11.39 13.97 -2.95
C LEU A 75 -10.23 13.11 -2.46
N TYR A 76 -9.36 13.70 -1.63
CA TYR A 76 -8.26 12.98 -1.00
C TYR A 76 -8.77 11.79 -0.17
N MET A 77 -9.85 11.96 0.60
CA MET A 77 -10.43 10.87 1.41
C MET A 77 -10.93 9.70 0.57
N VAL A 78 -11.48 9.95 -0.63
CA VAL A 78 -11.87 8.87 -1.55
C VAL A 78 -10.63 8.10 -2.01
N ILE A 79 -9.55 8.81 -2.37
CA ILE A 79 -8.28 8.18 -2.78
C ILE A 79 -7.64 7.41 -1.61
N HIS A 80 -7.62 8.00 -0.43
CA HIS A 80 -7.10 7.39 0.80
C HIS A 80 -7.88 6.13 1.19
N HIS A 81 -9.17 6.05 0.88
CA HIS A 81 -9.96 4.86 1.18
C HIS A 81 -9.40 3.58 0.53
N GLU A 82 -8.87 3.68 -0.69
CA GLU A 82 -8.19 2.55 -1.34
C GLU A 82 -6.93 2.14 -0.58
N ALA A 83 -6.14 3.11 -0.12
CA ALA A 83 -4.96 2.88 0.71
C ALA A 83 -5.31 2.18 2.03
N THR A 84 -6.38 2.62 2.70
CA THR A 84 -6.89 1.96 3.91
C THR A 84 -7.25 0.50 3.64
N ILE A 85 -8.00 0.24 2.57
CA ILE A 85 -8.48 -1.12 2.26
C ILE A 85 -7.31 -2.04 1.90
N ILE A 86 -6.39 -1.61 1.01
CA ILE A 86 -5.27 -2.47 0.63
C ILE A 86 -4.32 -2.74 1.81
N ASN A 87 -4.16 -1.78 2.74
CA ASN A 87 -3.36 -1.99 3.93
C ASN A 87 -4.04 -2.98 4.91
N LEU A 88 -5.36 -2.92 5.05
CA LEU A 88 -6.12 -3.90 5.82
C LEU A 88 -6.01 -5.29 5.19
N LEU A 89 -6.16 -5.39 3.85
CA LEU A 89 -5.99 -6.64 3.10
C LEU A 89 -4.56 -7.19 3.25
N GLU A 90 -3.53 -6.35 3.14
CA GLU A 90 -2.14 -6.76 3.38
C GLU A 90 -1.96 -7.35 4.80
N THR A 91 -2.61 -6.77 5.79
CA THR A 91 -2.50 -7.23 7.18
C THR A 91 -3.18 -8.59 7.37
N ILE A 92 -4.42 -8.75 6.89
CA ILE A 92 -5.21 -9.96 7.17
C ILE A 92 -4.89 -11.13 6.23
N MET A 93 -4.48 -10.86 4.98
CA MET A 93 -4.23 -11.90 3.97
C MET A 93 -2.90 -12.62 4.17
N PHE A 94 -2.07 -12.19 5.14
CA PHE A 94 -0.95 -12.99 5.61
C PHE A 94 -1.37 -14.42 5.97
N HIS A 95 -2.60 -14.59 6.48
CA HIS A 95 -3.17 -15.88 6.88
C HIS A 95 -3.95 -16.55 5.74
N LYS A 96 -3.84 -17.88 5.67
CA LYS A 96 -4.45 -18.71 4.61
C LYS A 96 -5.98 -18.60 4.59
N ASP A 97 -6.62 -18.65 5.75
CA ASP A 97 -8.08 -18.57 5.92
C ASP A 97 -8.68 -17.28 5.35
N SER A 98 -7.97 -16.15 5.45
CA SER A 98 -8.37 -14.90 4.78
C SER A 98 -8.34 -15.01 3.25
N CYS A 99 -7.35 -15.70 2.70
CA CYS A 99 -7.27 -15.92 1.25
C CYS A 99 -8.38 -16.85 0.76
N GLU A 100 -8.70 -17.91 1.52
CA GLU A 100 -9.80 -18.82 1.22
C GLU A 100 -11.16 -18.12 1.32
N ALA A 101 -11.35 -17.25 2.33
CA ALA A 101 -12.57 -16.48 2.52
C ALA A 101 -12.77 -15.34 1.51
N ALA A 102 -11.76 -15.02 0.69
CA ALA A 102 -11.92 -14.13 -0.46
C ALA A 102 -12.72 -14.81 -1.59
N ASP A 103 -12.78 -16.15 -1.62
CA ASP A 103 -13.56 -16.92 -2.61
C ASP A 103 -13.27 -16.43 -4.05
N ASP A 104 -14.28 -16.32 -4.91
CA ASP A 104 -14.14 -15.84 -6.29
C ASP A 104 -13.52 -14.43 -6.42
N SER A 105 -13.64 -13.59 -5.38
CA SER A 105 -13.09 -12.21 -5.41
C SER A 105 -11.56 -12.16 -5.42
N VAL A 106 -10.88 -13.28 -5.11
CA VAL A 106 -9.42 -13.37 -5.22
C VAL A 106 -8.94 -13.18 -6.67
N LEU A 107 -9.74 -13.54 -7.67
CA LEU A 107 -9.42 -13.33 -9.09
C LEU A 107 -9.41 -11.85 -9.43
N ASP A 108 -10.41 -11.11 -8.94
CA ASP A 108 -10.51 -9.66 -9.08
C ASP A 108 -9.34 -8.96 -8.34
N LEU A 109 -8.92 -9.52 -7.21
CA LEU A 109 -7.76 -9.04 -6.46
C LEU A 109 -6.42 -9.30 -7.17
N VAL A 110 -6.25 -10.46 -7.82
CA VAL A 110 -5.08 -10.74 -8.68
C VAL A 110 -5.01 -9.73 -9.82
N ASP A 111 -6.13 -9.45 -10.47
CA ASP A 111 -6.24 -8.47 -11.54
C ASP A 111 -5.87 -7.06 -11.06
N TYR A 112 -6.34 -6.68 -9.87
CA TYR A 112 -5.98 -5.43 -9.21
C TYR A 112 -4.48 -5.36 -8.95
N CYS A 113 -3.90 -6.37 -8.29
CA CYS A 113 -2.48 -6.43 -7.99
C CYS A 113 -1.64 -6.34 -9.27
N HIS A 114 -2.00 -7.09 -10.32
CA HIS A 114 -1.30 -7.02 -11.60
C HIS A 114 -1.27 -5.59 -12.16
N ARG A 115 -2.41 -4.88 -12.20
CA ARG A 115 -2.45 -3.48 -12.69
C ARG A 115 -1.53 -2.57 -11.88
N LYS A 116 -1.52 -2.70 -10.55
CA LYS A 116 -0.63 -1.91 -9.67
C LYS A 116 0.85 -2.22 -9.90
N LEU A 117 1.21 -3.49 -10.03
CA LEU A 117 2.59 -3.91 -10.28
C LEU A 117 3.08 -3.45 -11.66
N THR A 118 2.24 -3.53 -12.69
CA THR A 118 2.58 -3.00 -14.03
C THR A 118 2.76 -1.48 -13.99
N LEU A 119 1.90 -0.75 -13.28
CA LEU A 119 2.05 0.69 -13.09
C LEU A 119 3.39 1.01 -12.43
N LEU A 120 3.70 0.35 -11.32
CA LEU A 120 4.95 0.52 -10.58
C LEU A 120 6.19 0.26 -11.45
N ALA A 121 6.18 -0.82 -12.25
CA ALA A 121 7.27 -1.13 -13.18
C ALA A 121 7.42 -0.04 -14.28
N SER A 122 6.29 0.50 -14.76
CA SER A 122 6.30 1.54 -15.79
C SER A 122 6.81 2.89 -15.28
N GLU A 123 6.50 3.25 -14.04
CA GLU A 123 6.90 4.52 -13.43
C GLU A 123 8.40 4.55 -13.09
N ALA A 124 8.95 3.46 -12.57
CA ALA A 124 10.39 3.36 -12.33
C ALA A 124 11.22 3.53 -13.62
N THR A 125 10.70 3.03 -14.75
CA THR A 125 11.34 3.21 -16.05
C THR A 125 11.31 4.68 -16.51
N ARG A 126 10.31 5.46 -16.06
CA ARG A 126 10.14 6.88 -16.41
C ARG A 126 10.92 7.82 -15.49
N GLU A 127 11.04 7.54 -14.19
CA GLU A 127 11.77 8.39 -13.24
C GLU A 127 13.27 8.47 -13.56
N CYS A 128 13.87 7.45 -14.20
CA CYS A 128 15.23 7.52 -14.73
C CYS A 128 15.42 8.60 -15.82
N ALA A 129 14.35 9.19 -16.37
CA ALA A 129 14.41 10.09 -17.52
C ALA A 129 14.13 11.58 -17.22
N VAL A 130 13.80 11.97 -15.98
CA VAL A 130 13.33 13.34 -15.69
C VAL A 130 14.13 14.00 -14.56
N THR A 131 14.87 15.06 -14.89
CA THR A 131 15.42 16.01 -13.93
C THR A 131 14.34 17.02 -13.54
N HIS A 132 14.03 17.14 -12.24
CA HIS A 132 13.01 18.07 -11.75
C HIS A 132 13.51 19.53 -11.78
N ASP A 133 12.86 20.34 -12.60
CA ASP A 133 12.93 21.80 -12.53
C ASP A 133 11.96 22.27 -11.42
N GLN A 134 12.51 22.83 -10.35
CA GLN A 134 11.74 23.33 -9.21
C GLN A 134 11.46 24.83 -9.41
N HIS A 135 10.26 25.25 -8.99
CA HIS A 135 9.67 26.60 -8.98
C HIS A 135 8.56 26.83 -10.01
N LYS A 136 7.44 26.11 -9.84
CA LYS A 136 6.12 26.55 -10.33
C LYS A 136 5.17 26.73 -9.14
N VAL A 137 4.32 27.74 -9.20
CA VAL A 137 3.20 27.90 -8.27
C VAL A 137 2.22 26.76 -8.58
N ILE A 138 2.08 25.82 -7.65
CA ILE A 138 1.24 24.61 -7.78
C ILE A 138 -0.19 24.97 -7.38
N SER A 139 -1.18 24.63 -8.20
CA SER A 139 -2.61 24.77 -7.88
C SER A 139 -3.09 23.69 -6.89
N THR A 140 -4.21 23.91 -6.20
CA THR A 140 -4.78 22.94 -5.25
C THR A 140 -5.10 21.58 -5.87
N ILE A 141 -5.49 21.57 -7.16
CA ILE A 141 -5.75 20.34 -7.92
C ILE A 141 -4.44 19.63 -8.29
N GLU A 142 -3.39 20.37 -8.67
CA GLU A 142 -2.07 19.78 -8.94
C GLU A 142 -1.46 19.19 -7.66
N GLU A 143 -1.64 19.84 -6.50
CA GLU A 143 -1.23 19.28 -5.21
C GLU A 143 -1.96 17.96 -4.91
N LEU A 144 -3.28 17.91 -5.12
CA LEU A 144 -4.06 16.68 -4.97
C LEU A 144 -3.60 15.58 -5.93
N GLN A 145 -3.24 15.92 -7.16
CA GLN A 145 -2.70 14.96 -8.13
C GLN A 145 -1.34 14.42 -7.68
N MET A 146 -0.46 15.27 -7.14
CA MET A 146 0.82 14.84 -6.55
C MET A 146 0.60 13.92 -5.35
N GLN A 147 -0.32 14.27 -4.44
CA GLN A 147 -0.70 13.43 -3.31
C GLN A 147 -1.27 12.10 -3.79
N SER A 148 -2.14 12.12 -4.79
CA SER A 148 -2.71 10.90 -5.40
C SER A 148 -1.62 10.00 -5.96
N ALA A 149 -0.63 10.56 -6.65
CA ALA A 149 0.49 9.78 -7.20
C ALA A 149 1.38 9.19 -6.09
N ALA A 150 1.65 9.96 -5.03
CA ALA A 150 2.39 9.47 -3.87
C ALA A 150 1.65 8.31 -3.18
N LEU A 151 0.33 8.43 -2.97
CA LEU A 151 -0.48 7.32 -2.44
C LEU A 151 -0.52 6.13 -3.39
N GLU A 152 -0.56 6.36 -4.71
CA GLU A 152 -0.58 5.30 -5.71
C GLU A 152 0.68 4.43 -5.64
N PHE A 153 1.83 5.06 -5.41
CA PHE A 153 3.08 4.35 -5.16
C PHE A 153 2.97 3.45 -3.92
N GLU A 154 2.50 3.98 -2.78
CA GLU A 154 2.33 3.20 -1.55
C GLU A 154 1.34 2.05 -1.71
N ILE A 155 0.19 2.30 -2.33
CA ILE A 155 -0.83 1.30 -2.66
C ILE A 155 -0.21 0.18 -3.50
N SER A 156 0.62 0.54 -4.49
CA SER A 156 1.27 -0.43 -5.37
C SER A 156 2.28 -1.31 -4.62
N LEU A 157 3.01 -0.74 -3.66
CA LEU A 157 3.90 -1.52 -2.78
C LEU A 157 3.11 -2.51 -1.91
N LYS A 158 1.95 -2.11 -1.38
CA LYS A 158 1.07 -3.03 -0.63
C LYS A 158 0.50 -4.13 -1.51
N ALA A 159 0.17 -3.81 -2.77
CA ALA A 159 -0.30 -4.79 -3.74
C ALA A 159 0.74 -5.88 -4.05
N VAL A 160 2.05 -5.58 -3.97
CA VAL A 160 3.12 -6.58 -4.07
C VAL A 160 3.04 -7.58 -2.91
N SER A 161 2.88 -7.11 -1.68
CA SER A 161 2.71 -7.97 -0.50
C SER A 161 1.46 -8.83 -0.62
N VAL A 162 0.32 -8.23 -1.00
CA VAL A 162 -0.95 -8.95 -1.18
C VAL A 162 -0.84 -10.03 -2.25
N LEU A 163 -0.21 -9.72 -3.39
CA LEU A 163 0.03 -10.71 -4.43
C LEU A 163 0.90 -11.86 -3.91
N ARG A 164 1.97 -11.55 -3.15
CA ARG A 164 2.81 -12.59 -2.53
C ARG A 164 1.99 -13.52 -1.65
N TYR A 165 1.10 -13.00 -0.81
CA TYR A 165 0.21 -13.82 0.03
C TYR A 165 -0.69 -14.74 -0.80
N ILE A 166 -1.24 -14.22 -1.90
CA ILE A 166 -2.05 -15.03 -2.83
C ILE A 166 -1.19 -16.16 -3.42
N THR A 167 0.05 -15.89 -3.85
CA THR A 167 0.94 -16.94 -4.37
C THR A 167 1.30 -18.00 -3.34
N ASP A 168 1.31 -17.64 -2.05
CA ASP A 168 1.66 -18.53 -0.96
C ASP A 168 0.52 -19.52 -0.66
N HIS A 169 -0.71 -19.00 -0.65
CA HIS A 169 -1.88 -19.71 -0.12
C HIS A 169 -2.82 -20.30 -1.18
N THR A 170 -2.72 -19.89 -2.44
CA THR A 170 -3.68 -20.33 -3.47
C THR A 170 -3.31 -21.68 -4.09
N ASP A 171 -4.26 -22.61 -4.00
CA ASP A 171 -4.26 -23.89 -4.72
C ASP A 171 -5.29 -23.86 -5.88
N SER A 172 -5.95 -22.72 -6.11
CA SER A 172 -7.00 -22.59 -7.13
C SER A 172 -6.41 -22.55 -8.53
N ILE A 173 -6.82 -23.52 -9.35
CA ILE A 173 -6.41 -23.65 -10.75
C ILE A 173 -6.73 -22.37 -11.55
N SER A 174 -7.88 -21.74 -11.31
CA SER A 174 -8.26 -20.49 -11.99
C SER A 174 -7.35 -19.33 -11.61
N VAL A 175 -6.98 -19.21 -10.33
CA VAL A 175 -6.07 -18.17 -9.84
C VAL A 175 -4.67 -18.37 -10.41
N ILE A 176 -4.16 -19.60 -10.37
CA ILE A 176 -2.85 -19.95 -10.95
C ILE A 176 -2.83 -19.66 -12.45
N SER A 177 -3.86 -20.09 -13.19
CA SER A 177 -3.96 -19.82 -14.64
C SER A 177 -3.99 -18.31 -14.93
N ARG A 178 -4.72 -17.54 -14.12
CA ARG A 178 -4.80 -16.09 -14.28
C ARG A 178 -3.45 -15.40 -14.05
N MET A 179 -2.72 -15.79 -12.99
CA MET A 179 -1.38 -15.24 -12.71
C MET A 179 -0.36 -15.63 -13.79
N LEU A 180 -0.37 -16.88 -14.24
CA LEU A 180 0.68 -17.43 -15.10
C LEU A 180 0.39 -17.23 -16.60
N CYS A 181 -0.82 -17.59 -17.03
CA CYS A 181 -1.18 -17.64 -18.45
C CYS A 181 -1.82 -16.32 -18.93
N THR A 182 -2.62 -15.65 -18.10
CA THR A 182 -3.27 -14.38 -18.48
C THR A 182 -2.33 -13.18 -18.28
N HIS A 183 -1.75 -13.06 -17.09
CA HIS A 183 -0.97 -11.86 -16.72
C HIS A 183 0.53 -12.02 -16.80
N ASN A 184 1.04 -13.26 -16.92
CA ASN A 184 2.48 -13.54 -16.91
C ASN A 184 3.21 -12.83 -15.74
N VAL A 185 2.64 -12.96 -14.54
CA VAL A 185 3.15 -12.35 -13.31
C VAL A 185 4.65 -12.61 -13.09
N PRO A 186 5.23 -13.79 -13.38
CA PRO A 186 6.67 -13.99 -13.25
C PRO A 186 7.51 -12.97 -14.02
N CYS A 187 7.13 -12.61 -15.25
CA CYS A 187 7.83 -11.59 -16.02
C CYS A 187 7.67 -10.18 -15.45
N VAL A 188 6.49 -9.86 -14.90
CA VAL A 188 6.27 -8.58 -14.20
C VAL A 188 7.16 -8.48 -12.96
N LEU A 189 7.27 -9.55 -12.17
CA LEU A 189 8.13 -9.62 -10.99
C LEU A 189 9.62 -9.51 -11.35
N VAL A 190 10.06 -10.12 -12.46
CA VAL A 190 11.43 -9.93 -12.98
C VAL A 190 11.68 -8.45 -13.30
N GLN A 191 10.72 -7.78 -13.94
CA GLN A 191 10.85 -6.35 -14.25
C GLN A 191 10.96 -5.51 -12.98
N LEU A 192 10.22 -5.84 -11.93
CA LEU A 192 10.31 -5.15 -10.63
C LEU A 192 11.66 -5.35 -9.93
N ILE A 193 12.30 -6.52 -10.08
CA ILE A 193 13.67 -6.73 -9.58
C ILE A 193 14.67 -5.88 -10.38
N ASP A 194 14.49 -5.80 -11.70
CA ASP A 194 15.37 -5.04 -12.60
C ASP A 194 15.30 -3.53 -12.34
N CYS A 195 14.09 -2.97 -12.23
CA CYS A 195 13.92 -1.53 -12.00
C CYS A 195 13.94 -1.11 -10.52
N CYS A 196 13.71 -2.05 -9.59
CA CYS A 196 13.71 -1.85 -8.14
C CYS A 196 13.07 -0.51 -7.69
N PRO A 197 11.76 -0.31 -7.89
CA PRO A 197 11.08 0.99 -7.73
C PRO A 197 11.15 1.57 -6.31
N TRP A 198 11.45 0.75 -5.30
CA TRP A 198 11.66 1.17 -3.92
C TRP A 198 13.13 1.49 -3.58
N SER A 199 14.01 1.58 -4.59
CA SER A 199 15.41 1.99 -4.45
C SER A 199 15.74 3.06 -5.48
N ARG A 200 16.40 4.13 -5.05
CA ARG A 200 16.88 5.20 -5.94
C ARG A 200 18.32 5.57 -5.61
N CYS A 201 19.11 5.83 -6.65
CA CYS A 201 20.50 6.26 -6.54
C CYS A 201 20.65 7.62 -7.21
N GLY A 202 21.12 8.62 -6.47
CA GLY A 202 21.36 9.98 -6.97
C GLY A 202 22.55 10.61 -6.28
N ASP A 203 23.43 11.30 -7.02
CA ASP A 203 24.62 12.00 -6.52
C ASP A 203 25.51 11.18 -5.55
N GLY A 204 25.63 9.87 -5.78
CA GLY A 204 26.41 8.96 -4.93
C GLY A 204 25.71 8.52 -3.64
N GLU A 205 24.47 8.93 -3.44
CA GLU A 205 23.62 8.51 -2.32
C GLU A 205 22.60 7.46 -2.76
N VAL A 206 22.54 6.35 -2.01
CA VAL A 206 21.49 5.34 -2.18
C VAL A 206 20.40 5.60 -1.16
N GLN A 207 19.16 5.70 -1.65
CA GLN A 207 17.98 5.80 -0.81
C GLN A 207 17.05 4.62 -1.09
N LYS A 208 16.49 4.01 -0.03
CA LYS A 208 15.50 2.94 -0.14
C LYS A 208 14.22 3.34 0.60
N TYR A 209 13.08 2.92 0.06
CA TYR A 209 11.78 3.16 0.68
C TYR A 209 11.50 2.08 1.72
N ILE A 210 11.58 2.45 3.00
CA ILE A 210 11.47 1.54 4.14
C ILE A 210 10.48 2.15 5.14
N ASN A 211 9.52 1.34 5.59
CA ASN A 211 8.55 1.73 6.62
C ASN A 211 7.80 3.04 6.30
N GLY A 212 7.36 3.20 5.04
CA GLY A 212 6.57 4.36 4.62
C GLY A 212 7.39 5.62 4.30
N LYS A 213 8.74 5.54 4.28
CA LYS A 213 9.60 6.71 4.07
C LYS A 213 10.84 6.36 3.24
N TRP A 214 11.27 7.31 2.41
CA TRP A 214 12.58 7.25 1.77
C TRP A 214 13.68 7.49 2.80
N GLN A 215 14.60 6.53 2.93
CA GLN A 215 15.69 6.57 3.90
C GLN A 215 17.04 6.44 3.19
N LYS A 216 18.02 7.27 3.57
CA LYS A 216 19.39 7.17 3.08
C LYS A 216 20.06 5.94 3.67
N ILE A 217 20.69 5.13 2.83
CA ILE A 217 21.29 3.85 3.22
C ILE A 217 22.82 4.00 3.30
N PRO A 218 23.45 3.64 4.44
CA PRO A 218 24.90 3.55 4.56
C PRO A 218 25.52 2.58 3.55
N ALA A 219 26.77 2.83 3.12
CA ALA A 219 27.46 2.02 2.11
C ALA A 219 27.52 0.52 2.44
N GLU A 220 27.68 0.18 3.72
CA GLU A 220 27.69 -1.20 4.23
C GLU A 220 26.35 -1.93 4.05
N ASP A 221 25.24 -1.21 4.00
CA ASP A 221 23.88 -1.75 3.88
C ASP A 221 23.33 -1.66 2.44
N HIS A 222 24.12 -1.21 1.46
CA HIS A 222 23.66 -1.06 0.07
C HIS A 222 23.15 -2.37 -0.51
N LEU A 223 23.81 -3.49 -0.19
CA LEU A 223 23.44 -4.85 -0.64
C LEU A 223 22.41 -5.53 0.27
N LYS A 224 21.99 -4.88 1.36
CA LYS A 224 21.02 -5.45 2.29
C LYS A 224 19.64 -5.51 1.62
N MET A 225 19.03 -6.68 1.67
CA MET A 225 17.71 -6.93 1.11
C MET A 225 16.63 -6.21 1.94
N THR A 226 15.71 -5.53 1.26
CA THR A 226 14.54 -4.93 1.89
C THR A 226 13.42 -5.95 2.05
N LYS A 227 12.41 -5.61 2.86
CA LYS A 227 11.20 -6.44 2.98
C LYS A 227 10.49 -6.64 1.63
N LEU A 228 10.48 -5.61 0.77
CA LEU A 228 9.84 -5.62 -0.54
C LEU A 228 10.58 -6.54 -1.52
N ASP A 229 11.91 -6.48 -1.53
CA ASP A 229 12.72 -7.45 -2.30
C ASP A 229 12.34 -8.88 -1.91
N GLY A 230 12.22 -9.15 -0.61
CA GLY A 230 11.76 -10.45 -0.10
C GLY A 230 10.37 -10.84 -0.60
N GLN A 231 9.42 -9.90 -0.70
CA GLN A 231 8.07 -10.18 -1.24
C GLN A 231 8.14 -10.66 -2.70
N VAL A 232 8.94 -9.98 -3.52
CA VAL A 232 9.05 -10.30 -4.96
C VAL A 232 9.78 -11.62 -5.17
N TRP A 233 10.87 -11.85 -4.43
CA TRP A 233 11.60 -13.12 -4.50
C TRP A 233 10.78 -14.31 -4.02
N LEU A 234 10.01 -14.16 -2.94
CA LEU A 234 9.07 -15.20 -2.48
C LEU A 234 7.97 -15.47 -3.50
N SER A 235 7.43 -14.42 -4.13
CA SER A 235 6.42 -14.58 -5.17
C SER A 235 6.98 -15.36 -6.37
N LEU A 236 8.22 -15.05 -6.80
CA LEU A 236 8.90 -15.80 -7.86
C LEU A 236 9.17 -17.25 -7.46
N TYR A 237 9.65 -17.46 -6.22
CA TYR A 237 9.86 -18.81 -5.68
C TYR A 237 8.57 -19.63 -5.77
N ASN A 238 7.45 -19.09 -5.27
CA ASN A 238 6.16 -19.76 -5.27
C ASN A 238 5.63 -20.04 -6.69
N LEU A 239 5.75 -19.09 -7.60
CA LEU A 239 5.24 -19.24 -8.97
C LEU A 239 6.11 -20.12 -9.87
N LEU A 240 7.40 -20.29 -9.57
CA LEU A 240 8.33 -21.04 -10.41
C LEU A 240 8.65 -22.43 -9.88
N LEU A 241 8.53 -22.67 -8.56
CA LEU A 241 8.92 -23.94 -7.95
C LEU A 241 7.76 -24.83 -7.54
N LYS A 242 6.55 -24.29 -7.34
CA LYS A 242 5.36 -25.12 -7.11
C LYS A 242 5.03 -25.95 -8.36
N GLU A 243 4.81 -27.25 -8.18
CA GLU A 243 4.55 -28.17 -9.30
C GLU A 243 3.34 -27.76 -10.15
N ASP A 244 2.24 -27.35 -9.51
CA ASP A 244 1.01 -26.95 -10.23
C ASP A 244 1.23 -25.69 -11.09
N CYS A 245 2.12 -24.79 -10.64
CA CYS A 245 2.53 -23.63 -11.41
C CYS A 245 3.42 -24.03 -12.60
N GLN A 246 4.42 -24.90 -12.38
CA GLN A 246 5.32 -25.37 -13.44
C GLN A 246 4.59 -26.11 -14.56
N ARG A 247 3.57 -26.90 -14.22
CA ARG A 247 2.75 -27.62 -15.22
C ARG A 247 1.97 -26.68 -16.13
N LYS A 248 1.65 -25.47 -15.67
CA LYS A 248 0.86 -24.47 -16.39
C LYS A 248 1.69 -23.40 -17.09
N TYR A 249 2.84 -23.02 -16.54
CA TYR A 249 3.62 -21.91 -17.08
C TYR A 249 4.30 -22.29 -18.40
N ASP A 250 4.14 -21.44 -19.41
CA ASP A 250 4.77 -21.63 -20.70
C ASP A 250 6.19 -21.04 -20.71
N PHE A 251 7.21 -21.90 -20.62
CA PHE A 251 8.62 -21.52 -20.69
C PHE A 251 9.10 -21.34 -22.14
N ASN A 252 8.34 -20.59 -22.94
CA ASN A 252 8.75 -20.21 -24.29
C ASN A 252 10.03 -19.36 -24.29
N SER A 253 10.61 -19.12 -25.47
CA SER A 253 11.88 -18.40 -25.63
C SER A 253 11.88 -17.01 -24.97
N PHE A 254 10.76 -16.28 -25.07
CA PHE A 254 10.63 -14.96 -24.44
C PHE A 254 10.62 -15.08 -22.91
N ASN A 255 9.73 -15.87 -22.33
CA ASN A 255 9.59 -16.04 -20.88
C ASN A 255 10.89 -16.55 -20.25
N LYS A 256 11.49 -17.58 -20.87
CA LYS A 256 12.81 -18.11 -20.49
C LYS A 256 13.88 -17.02 -20.50
N SER A 257 13.94 -16.19 -21.54
CA SER A 257 14.90 -15.08 -21.62
C SER A 257 14.75 -14.06 -20.48
N GLN A 258 13.51 -13.74 -20.09
CA GLN A 258 13.25 -12.83 -18.97
C GLN A 258 13.65 -13.47 -17.64
N LEU A 259 13.21 -14.70 -17.37
CA LEU A 259 13.54 -15.41 -16.13
C LEU A 259 15.06 -15.58 -15.95
N LEU A 260 15.80 -15.82 -17.02
CA LEU A 260 17.26 -15.99 -16.94
C LEU A 260 18.01 -14.70 -16.56
N LYS A 261 17.39 -13.51 -16.68
CA LYS A 261 17.95 -12.26 -16.13
C LYS A 261 18.13 -12.33 -14.61
N LEU A 262 17.25 -13.07 -13.91
CA LEU A 262 17.30 -13.24 -12.44
C LEU A 262 18.65 -13.79 -11.96
N ARG A 263 19.36 -14.56 -12.80
CA ARG A 263 20.68 -15.09 -12.48
C ARG A 263 21.71 -14.00 -12.18
N GLY A 264 21.58 -12.81 -12.79
CA GLY A 264 22.44 -11.66 -12.51
C GLY A 264 22.19 -11.02 -11.14
N PHE A 265 20.98 -11.19 -10.60
CA PHE A 265 20.58 -10.63 -9.31
C PHE A 265 20.78 -11.60 -8.13
N LEU A 266 20.80 -12.91 -8.40
CA LEU A 266 21.09 -13.98 -7.43
C LEU A 266 22.58 -14.07 -7.07
N THR A 267 23.09 -13.01 -6.44
CA THR A 267 24.46 -12.92 -5.91
C THR A 267 24.62 -13.75 -4.64
N ASP A 268 25.87 -14.11 -4.29
CA ASP A 268 26.17 -14.83 -3.05
C ASP A 268 25.68 -14.06 -1.82
N VAL A 269 25.80 -12.73 -1.82
CA VAL A 269 25.31 -11.86 -0.73
C VAL A 269 23.78 -11.92 -0.58
N LEU A 270 23.04 -12.05 -1.68
CA LEU A 270 21.59 -12.20 -1.62
C LEU A 270 21.22 -13.60 -1.11
N VAL A 271 21.92 -14.63 -1.57
CA VAL A 271 21.70 -16.02 -1.16
C VAL A 271 22.03 -16.23 0.32
N ASP A 272 23.09 -15.60 0.84
CA ASP A 272 23.43 -15.62 2.26
C ASP A 272 22.34 -14.99 3.13
N GLN A 273 21.72 -13.90 2.64
CA GLN A 273 20.59 -13.25 3.31
C GLN A 273 19.28 -14.03 3.18
N PHE A 274 19.12 -14.80 2.10
CA PHE A 274 17.92 -15.59 1.83
C PHE A 274 18.24 -16.98 1.26
N PRO A 275 18.64 -17.95 2.11
CA PRO A 275 19.12 -19.25 1.65
C PRO A 275 18.11 -20.07 0.85
N ASN A 276 16.81 -19.83 1.01
CA ASN A 276 15.76 -20.51 0.24
C ASN A 276 15.87 -20.24 -1.27
N LEU A 277 16.55 -19.17 -1.70
CA LEU A 277 16.75 -18.85 -3.11
C LEU A 277 17.77 -19.77 -3.80
N ILE A 278 18.50 -20.62 -3.08
CA ILE A 278 19.41 -21.61 -3.68
C ILE A 278 18.65 -22.55 -4.61
N GLU A 279 17.44 -22.96 -4.23
CA GLU A 279 16.61 -23.83 -5.06
C GLU A 279 16.18 -23.14 -6.36
N LEU A 280 15.77 -21.87 -6.26
CA LEU A 280 15.45 -21.04 -7.41
C LEU A 280 16.67 -20.86 -8.33
N GLN A 281 17.85 -20.65 -7.75
CA GLN A 281 19.10 -20.53 -8.50
C GLN A 281 19.42 -21.82 -9.28
N ARG A 282 19.25 -22.99 -8.65
CA ARG A 282 19.40 -24.31 -9.30
C ARG A 282 18.38 -24.52 -10.41
N PHE A 283 17.12 -24.17 -10.17
CA PHE A 283 16.06 -24.23 -11.16
C PHE A 283 16.38 -23.38 -12.40
N LEU A 284 16.83 -22.12 -12.21
CA LEU A 284 17.22 -21.24 -13.30
C LEU A 284 18.46 -21.75 -14.06
N ALA A 285 19.41 -22.38 -13.37
CA ALA A 285 20.56 -23.01 -14.01
C ALA A 285 20.13 -24.20 -14.90
N HIS A 286 19.18 -25.02 -14.42
CA HIS A 286 18.61 -26.11 -15.22
C HIS A 286 17.80 -25.60 -16.41
N LEU A 287 16.99 -24.55 -16.21
CA LEU A 287 16.21 -23.90 -17.26
C LEU A 287 17.11 -23.32 -18.36
N ALA A 288 18.30 -22.83 -18.02
CA ALA A 288 19.24 -22.27 -19.00
C ALA A 288 19.71 -23.31 -20.04
N VAL A 289 19.82 -24.58 -19.65
CA VAL A 289 20.35 -25.67 -20.49
C VAL A 289 19.26 -26.60 -21.03
N THR A 290 18.02 -26.44 -20.58
CA THR A 290 16.89 -27.31 -20.93
C THR A 290 15.83 -26.53 -21.67
N ASP A 291 15.32 -27.07 -22.77
CA ASP A 291 14.14 -26.54 -23.42
C ASP A 291 12.91 -27.28 -22.91
N ALA A 292 12.04 -26.55 -22.22
CA ALA A 292 10.81 -27.11 -21.67
C ALA A 292 9.81 -27.32 -22.81
N ALA A 293 9.14 -28.47 -22.81
CA ALA A 293 8.00 -28.69 -23.68
C ALA A 293 6.88 -27.69 -23.32
N PRO A 294 6.12 -27.19 -24.31
CA PRO A 294 4.99 -26.31 -24.03
C PRO A 294 3.98 -27.02 -23.13
N PRO A 295 3.33 -26.30 -22.20
CA PRO A 295 2.34 -26.88 -21.31
C PRO A 295 1.18 -27.49 -22.11
N LYS A 296 0.63 -28.61 -21.63
CA LYS A 296 -0.52 -29.25 -22.27
C LYS A 296 -1.74 -28.34 -22.15
N LYS A 297 -2.40 -28.05 -23.28
CA LYS A 297 -3.67 -27.33 -23.31
C LYS A 297 -4.79 -28.25 -22.82
N GLU A 298 -5.02 -28.25 -21.52
CA GLU A 298 -6.17 -28.93 -20.91
C GLU A 298 -7.39 -28.02 -21.00
N LEU A 299 -8.54 -28.60 -21.37
CA LEU A 299 -9.82 -27.88 -21.35
C LEU A 299 -10.26 -27.74 -19.89
N ILE A 300 -10.00 -26.57 -19.31
CA ILE A 300 -10.32 -26.25 -17.92
C ILE A 300 -11.43 -25.20 -17.92
N LEU A 301 -12.49 -25.45 -17.15
CA LEU A 301 -13.50 -24.43 -16.87
C LEU A 301 -12.90 -23.46 -15.85
N GLU A 302 -12.61 -22.23 -16.29
CA GLU A 302 -12.02 -21.19 -15.45
C GLU A 302 -13.06 -20.19 -15.01
N GLN A 303 -13.01 -19.82 -13.73
CA GLN A 303 -13.75 -18.68 -13.20
C GLN A 303 -13.15 -17.38 -13.74
N ILE A 304 -13.99 -16.37 -13.96
CA ILE A 304 -13.59 -15.08 -14.54
C ILE A 304 -13.89 -13.98 -13.51
N PRO A 305 -12.98 -13.02 -13.28
CA PRO A 305 -13.28 -11.88 -12.41
C PRO A 305 -14.37 -10.99 -13.00
N GLU A 306 -15.29 -10.57 -12.16
CA GLU A 306 -16.51 -9.89 -12.57
C GLU A 306 -16.58 -8.44 -12.07
N MET A 307 -15.98 -8.11 -10.94
CA MET A 307 -16.23 -6.84 -10.24
C MET A 307 -15.88 -5.64 -11.11
N TRP A 308 -14.64 -5.60 -11.63
CA TRP A 308 -14.20 -4.49 -12.50
C TRP A 308 -15.09 -4.36 -13.75
N ASN A 309 -15.31 -5.49 -14.44
CA ASN A 309 -16.06 -5.53 -15.69
C ASN A 309 -17.52 -5.11 -15.48
N HIS A 310 -18.13 -5.56 -14.38
CA HIS A 310 -19.48 -5.20 -13.99
C HIS A 310 -19.60 -3.68 -13.76
N ILE A 311 -18.74 -3.11 -12.90
CA ILE A 311 -18.75 -1.67 -12.59
C ILE A 311 -18.57 -0.83 -13.86
N VAL A 312 -17.61 -1.19 -14.72
CA VAL A 312 -17.35 -0.47 -15.97
C VAL A 312 -18.52 -0.59 -16.94
N ARG A 313 -19.11 -1.77 -17.09
CA ARG A 313 -20.24 -2.02 -18.01
C ARG A 313 -21.48 -1.24 -17.58
N GLU A 314 -21.84 -1.28 -16.30
CA GLU A 314 -23.03 -0.59 -15.79
C GLU A 314 -22.95 0.95 -15.90
N ASN A 315 -21.74 1.48 -15.81
CA ASN A 315 -21.48 2.93 -15.82
C ASN A 315 -20.93 3.45 -17.16
N SER A 316 -20.87 2.60 -18.18
CA SER A 316 -20.40 2.97 -19.51
C SER A 316 -21.18 4.17 -20.06
N GLY A 317 -20.47 5.18 -20.57
CA GLY A 317 -21.04 6.43 -21.07
C GLY A 317 -21.51 7.42 -19.98
N LYS A 318 -21.54 7.03 -18.70
CA LYS A 318 -22.08 7.87 -17.61
C LYS A 318 -21.01 8.65 -16.83
N TRP A 319 -19.72 8.41 -17.07
CA TRP A 319 -18.60 8.98 -16.29
C TRP A 319 -18.64 10.51 -16.17
N LYS A 320 -18.91 11.23 -17.28
CA LYS A 320 -19.03 12.69 -17.27
C LYS A 320 -20.23 13.17 -16.45
N ALA A 321 -21.35 12.44 -16.51
CA ALA A 321 -22.54 12.77 -15.73
C ALA A 321 -22.31 12.53 -14.24
N ILE A 322 -21.64 11.43 -13.89
CA ILE A 322 -21.22 11.11 -12.52
C ILE A 322 -20.31 12.22 -11.98
N ALA A 323 -19.28 12.62 -12.74
CA ALA A 323 -18.36 13.69 -12.34
C ALA A 323 -19.11 14.99 -12.04
N LYS A 324 -19.98 15.45 -12.96
CA LYS A 324 -20.78 16.67 -12.78
C LYS A 324 -21.73 16.59 -11.59
N TYR A 325 -22.39 15.45 -11.41
CA TYR A 325 -23.25 15.21 -10.26
C TYR A 325 -22.45 15.30 -8.94
N GLN A 326 -21.26 14.68 -8.92
CA GLN A 326 -20.41 14.68 -7.73
C GLN A 326 -19.83 16.06 -7.40
N VAL A 327 -19.46 16.86 -8.40
CA VAL A 327 -19.06 18.26 -8.16
C VAL A 327 -20.18 19.00 -7.43
N LYS A 328 -21.42 18.90 -7.93
CA LYS A 328 -22.55 19.66 -7.41
C LYS A 328 -23.04 19.18 -6.04
N GLU A 329 -23.22 17.87 -5.88
CA GLU A 329 -23.95 17.29 -4.75
C GLU A 329 -23.04 16.65 -3.69
N THR A 330 -21.74 16.59 -3.93
CA THR A 330 -20.79 15.77 -3.14
C THR A 330 -19.55 16.57 -2.75
N PHE A 331 -18.92 17.30 -3.68
CA PHE A 331 -17.68 18.04 -3.42
C PHE A 331 -17.88 19.56 -3.24
N SER A 332 -19.12 20.05 -3.27
CA SER A 332 -19.48 21.46 -2.99
C SER A 332 -20.12 21.58 -1.60
N LEU A 333 -19.35 21.33 -0.53
CA LEU A 333 -19.86 21.37 0.85
C LEU A 333 -19.49 22.66 1.59
N SER A 334 -20.28 23.00 2.62
CA SER A 334 -20.01 24.17 3.48
C SER A 334 -18.85 23.92 4.45
N GLU A 335 -18.22 25.01 4.92
CA GLU A 335 -17.13 24.96 5.91
C GLU A 335 -17.52 24.22 7.21
N SER A 336 -18.79 24.31 7.62
CA SER A 336 -19.30 23.60 8.81
C SER A 336 -19.27 22.08 8.65
N ASP A 337 -19.55 21.57 7.44
CA ASP A 337 -19.51 20.14 7.16
C ASP A 337 -18.06 19.62 7.10
N LEU A 338 -17.14 20.43 6.57
CA LEU A 338 -15.70 20.16 6.60
C LEU A 338 -15.18 20.05 8.04
N MET A 339 -15.53 21.01 8.90
CA MET A 339 -15.05 21.06 10.28
C MET A 339 -15.56 19.86 11.11
N ARG A 340 -16.83 19.49 10.94
CA ARG A 340 -17.42 18.31 11.59
C ARG A 340 -16.72 17.01 11.16
N GLN A 341 -16.34 16.90 9.89
CA GLN A 341 -15.64 15.72 9.37
C GLN A 341 -14.20 15.66 9.86
N ALA A 342 -13.49 16.79 9.87
CA ALA A 342 -12.15 16.89 10.44
C ALA A 342 -12.13 16.48 11.92
N GLN A 343 -13.13 16.90 12.71
CA GLN A 343 -13.27 16.48 14.11
C GLN A 343 -13.48 14.96 14.27
N ARG A 344 -14.34 14.35 13.45
CA ARG A 344 -14.56 12.88 13.49
C ARG A 344 -13.31 12.10 13.12
N LEU A 345 -12.55 12.60 12.17
CA LEU A 345 -11.30 11.98 11.77
C LEU A 345 -10.22 12.16 12.84
N ALA A 346 -10.09 13.35 13.45
CA ALA A 346 -9.21 13.55 14.59
C ALA A 346 -9.54 12.61 15.78
N GLN A 347 -10.83 12.31 16.01
CA GLN A 347 -11.24 11.32 17.01
C GLN A 347 -10.91 9.89 16.61
N THR A 348 -10.94 9.58 15.31
CA THR A 348 -10.59 8.27 14.76
C THR A 348 -9.09 8.03 14.82
N TYR A 349 -8.31 9.03 14.42
CA TYR A 349 -6.87 9.11 14.52
C TYR A 349 -6.44 9.62 15.90
N ASN A 350 -6.91 8.98 16.97
CA ASN A 350 -6.44 9.32 18.31
C ASN A 350 -4.90 9.20 18.34
N LEU A 351 -4.22 10.27 18.75
CA LEU A 351 -2.76 10.39 18.78
C LEU A 351 -2.08 9.19 19.46
N ASP A 352 -2.72 8.62 20.48
CA ASP A 352 -2.21 7.47 21.21
C ASP A 352 -2.21 6.19 20.36
N VAL A 353 -3.22 6.02 19.48
CA VAL A 353 -3.31 4.91 18.53
C VAL A 353 -2.30 5.09 17.41
N MET A 354 -2.25 6.27 16.79
CA MET A 354 -1.29 6.56 15.71
C MET A 354 0.17 6.37 16.15
N GLU A 355 0.50 6.74 17.38
CA GLU A 355 1.86 6.60 17.87
C GLU A 355 2.22 5.15 18.22
N SER A 356 1.27 4.35 18.68
CA SER A 356 1.47 2.90 18.88
C SER A 356 1.70 2.13 17.57
N LEU A 357 1.31 2.71 16.43
CA LEU A 357 1.52 2.17 15.08
C LEU A 357 2.88 2.58 14.47
N LEU A 358 3.64 3.48 15.11
CA LEU A 358 4.93 3.91 14.58
C LEU A 358 5.99 2.79 14.74
N PRO A 359 6.73 2.45 13.67
CA PRO A 359 7.73 1.39 13.71
C PRO A 359 8.94 1.73 14.59
N ASP A 360 9.23 3.02 14.77
CA ASP A 360 10.29 3.49 15.67
C ASP A 360 9.71 3.89 17.02
N LYS A 361 10.17 3.22 18.09
CA LYS A 361 9.79 3.59 19.46
C LYS A 361 10.26 5.03 19.75
N PRO A 362 9.43 5.84 20.43
CA PRO A 362 9.79 7.22 20.73
C PRO A 362 11.10 7.28 21.50
N LYS A 363 11.95 8.26 21.18
CA LYS A 363 13.25 8.46 21.83
C LYS A 363 13.15 9.51 22.91
N CYS A 364 13.93 9.33 23.97
CA CYS A 364 14.01 10.27 25.08
C CYS A 364 14.66 11.58 24.62
N GLY A 365 13.95 12.71 24.76
CA GLY A 365 14.45 14.04 24.38
C GLY A 365 15.71 14.50 25.14
N PHE A 366 16.12 13.77 26.19
CA PHE A 366 17.39 14.00 26.88
C PHE A 366 18.52 13.07 26.45
N CYS A 367 18.30 11.75 26.53
CA CYS A 367 19.39 10.76 26.40
C CYS A 367 19.33 9.94 25.10
N GLY A 368 18.32 10.15 24.25
CA GLY A 368 18.16 9.46 22.96
C GLY A 368 17.78 7.97 23.04
N LYS A 369 17.76 7.36 24.24
CA LYS A 369 17.30 5.98 24.46
C LYS A 369 15.78 5.87 24.31
N GLY A 370 15.27 4.65 24.09
CA GLY A 370 13.83 4.40 24.01
C GLY A 370 13.06 4.98 25.21
N ALA A 371 11.96 5.67 24.94
CA ALA A 371 11.12 6.35 25.89
C ALA A 371 9.77 5.64 26.04
N THR A 372 9.18 5.75 27.23
CA THR A 372 7.87 5.14 27.54
C THR A 372 6.92 6.10 28.24
N LYS A 373 7.36 7.33 28.53
CA LYS A 373 6.57 8.32 29.25
C LYS A 373 6.59 9.66 28.50
N ARG A 374 5.42 10.28 28.37
CA ARG A 374 5.27 11.65 27.89
C ARG A 374 5.39 12.65 29.04
N CYS A 375 5.74 13.89 28.70
CA CYS A 375 5.52 15.02 29.59
C CYS A 375 4.02 15.13 29.91
N SER A 376 3.64 15.01 31.18
CA SER A 376 2.23 15.03 31.61
C SER A 376 1.52 16.37 31.36
N GLN A 377 2.27 17.44 31.10
CA GLN A 377 1.71 18.79 30.92
C GLN A 377 1.40 19.10 29.45
N CYS A 378 2.34 18.89 28.54
CA CYS A 378 2.16 19.22 27.13
C CYS A 378 1.92 18.00 26.23
N GLN A 379 2.20 16.79 26.73
CA GLN A 379 2.21 15.52 25.99
C GLN A 379 3.08 15.48 24.72
N GLY A 380 3.77 16.56 24.36
CA GLY A 380 4.54 16.67 23.11
C GLY A 380 5.99 16.18 23.17
N GLU A 381 6.51 15.78 24.32
CA GLU A 381 7.91 15.36 24.49
C GLU A 381 8.04 14.06 25.29
N TRP A 382 9.01 13.23 24.89
CA TRP A 382 9.19 11.86 25.39
C TRP A 382 10.40 11.69 26.30
N TYR A 383 10.23 10.86 27.34
CA TYR A 383 11.26 10.55 28.30
C TYR A 383 11.26 9.06 28.68
N CYS A 384 12.45 8.49 28.87
CA CYS A 384 12.58 7.14 29.42
C CYS A 384 12.16 7.09 30.89
N HIS A 385 12.58 8.07 31.68
CA HIS A 385 12.28 8.19 33.10
C HIS A 385 12.17 9.65 33.54
N ARG A 386 11.53 9.88 34.69
CA ARG A 386 11.36 11.22 35.30
C ARG A 386 12.69 11.96 35.48
N GLU A 387 13.77 11.24 35.76
CA GLU A 387 15.11 11.84 35.88
C GLU A 387 15.56 12.56 34.60
N CYS A 388 15.31 11.97 33.43
CA CYS A 388 15.63 12.59 32.15
C CYS A 388 14.74 13.81 31.87
N GLN A 389 13.46 13.76 32.27
CA GLN A 389 12.57 14.91 32.19
C GLN A 389 13.05 16.07 33.06
N VAL A 390 13.44 15.81 34.31
CA VAL A 390 13.94 16.85 35.23
C VAL A 390 15.24 17.47 34.70
N LYS A 391 16.16 16.65 34.15
CA LYS A 391 17.41 17.14 33.54
C LYS A 391 17.16 17.94 32.26
N HIS A 392 16.18 17.57 31.45
CA HIS A 392 15.82 18.31 30.23
C HIS A 392 14.91 19.53 30.50
N TRP A 393 14.28 19.61 31.67
CA TRP A 393 13.30 20.63 32.01
C TRP A 393 13.74 22.07 31.74
N PRO A 394 14.99 22.50 32.03
CA PRO A 394 15.42 23.86 31.73
C PRO A 394 15.30 24.25 30.25
N LYS A 395 15.48 23.28 29.33
CA LYS A 395 15.34 23.48 27.88
C LYS A 395 13.89 23.27 27.42
N HIS A 396 13.20 22.27 27.97
CA HIS A 396 11.85 21.92 27.55
C HIS A 396 10.76 22.88 28.07
N LYS A 397 10.97 23.56 29.21
CA LYS A 397 9.93 24.35 29.91
C LYS A 397 9.24 25.41 29.03
N GLN A 398 9.99 26.10 28.18
CA GLN A 398 9.41 27.13 27.30
C GLN A 398 8.55 26.50 26.21
N THR A 399 9.07 25.48 25.52
CA THR A 399 8.33 24.72 24.51
C THR A 399 7.10 24.02 25.09
N CYS A 400 7.21 23.48 26.32
CA CYS A 400 6.12 22.83 27.03
C CYS A 400 4.93 23.78 27.26
N LYS A 401 5.19 25.04 27.63
CA LYS A 401 4.13 26.03 27.83
C LYS A 401 3.44 26.39 26.51
N LEU A 402 4.21 26.65 25.47
CA LEU A 402 3.68 26.96 24.13
C LEU A 402 2.78 25.85 23.60
N ILE A 403 3.22 24.59 23.73
CA ILE A 403 2.45 23.42 23.28
C ILE A 403 1.17 23.27 24.12
N ALA A 404 1.26 23.42 25.45
CA ALA A 404 0.09 23.31 26.32
C ALA A 404 -0.96 24.41 26.04
N GLU A 405 -0.51 25.67 25.88
CA GLU A 405 -1.38 26.81 25.55
C GLU A 405 -2.04 26.66 24.18
N THR A 406 -1.30 26.18 23.18
CA THR A 406 -1.83 25.92 21.83
C THR A 406 -2.86 24.79 21.88
N THR A 407 -2.59 23.72 22.63
CA THR A 407 -3.51 22.59 22.77
C THR A 407 -4.79 22.98 23.51
N GLU A 408 -4.70 23.80 24.56
CA GLU A 408 -5.87 24.34 25.26
C GLU A 408 -6.70 25.28 24.38
N THR A 409 -6.04 26.10 23.54
CA THR A 409 -6.72 27.01 22.62
C THR A 409 -7.49 26.23 21.56
N ILE A 410 -6.85 25.23 20.95
CA ILE A 410 -7.50 24.31 20.00
C ILE A 410 -8.69 23.58 20.67
N GLN A 411 -8.53 23.11 21.91
CA GLN A 411 -9.62 22.44 22.63
C GLN A 411 -10.77 23.40 22.98
N ARG A 412 -10.49 24.66 23.34
CA ARG A 412 -11.53 25.67 23.61
C ARG A 412 -12.25 26.10 22.34
N ASP A 413 -11.55 26.31 21.24
CA ASP A 413 -12.16 26.68 19.96
C ASP A 413 -13.03 25.53 19.41
N VAL A 414 -12.65 24.29 19.68
CA VAL A 414 -13.49 23.10 19.41
C VAL A 414 -14.74 23.06 20.30
N HIS A 415 -14.67 23.52 21.55
CA HIS A 415 -15.78 23.48 22.51
C HIS A 415 -16.75 24.66 22.41
N ILE A 416 -16.29 25.84 22.01
CA ILE A 416 -17.12 27.05 21.83
C ILE A 416 -17.89 27.00 20.50
N SER A 417 -17.43 26.18 19.55
CA SER A 417 -18.06 25.97 18.23
C SER A 417 -18.97 24.73 18.16
N SER A 418 -19.18 24.04 19.28
CA SER A 418 -20.15 22.94 19.46
C SER A 418 -21.51 23.50 19.86
#